data_AF-A0A1L5YKU5-F1
#
_entry.id   AF-A0A1L5YKU5-F1
#
_cell.length_a   1.000
_cell.length_b   1.000
_cell.length_c   1.000
_cell.angle_alpha   90.00
_cell.angle_beta   90.00
_cell.angle_gamma   90.00
#
_symmetry.space_group_name_H-M   'P 1'
#
loop_
_entity.id
_entity.type
_entity.pdbx_description
1 polymer ?
#
loop_
_entity_poly.entity_id
_entity_poly.type
_entity_poly.pdbx_seq_one_letter_code
_entity_poly.pdbx_strand_id
1 'polypeptide(L)'
;MTKTLPAATFNVGNNVLLSREEYIRKLRSRYEKFLKDICYVNTRESCTSDATDEIYAALSSILPATNRLPENLILGCTVFGGLVSKTDTLQKRIKVAHFSALVATFDSLMQASNLLSMPDGGARVKEDCGLFILKLISPATYEKHYHSRGPLHPILQQLIDWLQTDQNPFLPLHPRLHMTCVTVVVRFVEVCLLEHELTESGFQIEPEMQGFPQHVREKSGIAEAYTLMVLVAPHLVPQNYSSEDGKADHSFFYNKIYPLIPEINTAVDKINDILSYYKEFEDEDECMAYISSTAKLKQITTYEVLDDLMDEMVETRKNCMAIAERSGSREVVATVAAFFQGYISFHFTWNSRYKLRELFGDDWFAGDCV
;
A
#
# COMPACT_ATOMS: atom_id res chain seq x y z
N MET A 1 0.90 46.56 -4.01
CA MET A 1 -0.37 46.01 -4.51
C MET A 1 -0.36 44.52 -4.27
N THR A 2 -0.96 44.09 -3.18
CA THR A 2 -1.21 42.69 -2.82
C THR A 2 -2.18 42.10 -3.83
N LYS A 3 -1.70 41.25 -4.74
CA LYS A 3 -2.58 40.36 -5.50
C LYS A 3 -3.13 39.34 -4.52
N THR A 4 -4.36 39.56 -4.06
CA THR A 4 -5.19 38.50 -3.50
C THR A 4 -5.29 37.40 -4.56
N LEU A 5 -4.69 36.24 -4.28
CA LEU A 5 -4.95 35.01 -5.01
C LEU A 5 -6.47 34.77 -5.02
N PRO A 6 -7.07 34.32 -6.14
CA PRO A 6 -8.48 33.94 -6.15
C PRO A 6 -8.72 32.89 -5.05
N ALA A 7 -9.86 32.98 -4.35
CA ALA A 7 -10.26 31.92 -3.44
C ALA A 7 -10.23 30.59 -4.20
N ALA A 8 -9.39 29.65 -3.76
CA ALA A 8 -9.25 28.35 -4.42
C ALA A 8 -10.63 27.68 -4.51
N THR A 9 -11.13 27.51 -5.74
CA THR A 9 -12.34 26.77 -6.04
C THR A 9 -11.95 25.36 -6.45
N PHE A 10 -12.52 24.36 -5.77
CA PHE A 10 -12.25 22.95 -6.01
C PHE A 10 -13.30 22.35 -6.94
N ASN A 11 -12.87 21.73 -8.03
CA ASN A 11 -13.75 21.06 -9.00
C ASN A 11 -13.85 19.58 -8.68
N VAL A 12 -15.00 19.12 -8.17
CA VAL A 12 -15.24 17.70 -7.86
C VAL A 12 -15.85 16.90 -9.03
N GLY A 13 -15.78 17.46 -10.24
CA GLY A 13 -16.37 16.92 -11.46
C GLY A 13 -17.70 17.57 -11.83
N ASN A 14 -18.13 17.38 -13.08
CA ASN A 14 -19.41 17.86 -13.61
C ASN A 14 -19.70 19.36 -13.36
N ASN A 15 -18.68 20.22 -13.44
CA ASN A 15 -18.73 21.67 -13.19
C ASN A 15 -19.15 22.05 -11.76
N VAL A 16 -19.04 21.14 -10.79
CA VAL A 16 -19.32 21.43 -9.38
C VAL A 16 -18.08 22.08 -8.76
N LEU A 17 -18.15 23.40 -8.57
CA LEU A 17 -17.12 24.19 -7.90
C LEU A 17 -17.50 24.43 -6.44
N LEU A 18 -16.60 24.06 -5.53
CA LEU A 18 -16.76 24.28 -4.09
C LEU A 18 -15.71 25.27 -3.58
N SER A 19 -16.05 26.07 -2.57
CA SER A 19 -15.02 26.77 -1.79
C SER A 19 -14.19 25.75 -0.99
N ARG A 20 -12.95 26.10 -0.62
CA ARG A 20 -12.13 25.24 0.26
C ARG A 20 -12.86 24.82 1.53
N GLU A 21 -13.53 25.76 2.19
CA GLU A 21 -14.27 25.49 3.43
C GLU A 21 -15.43 24.52 3.20
N GLU A 22 -16.17 24.69 2.10
CA GLU A 22 -17.28 23.80 1.76
C GLU A 22 -16.77 22.40 1.38
N TYR A 23 -15.67 22.32 0.63
CA TYR A 23 -14.99 21.08 0.27
C TYR A 23 -14.55 20.29 1.51
N ILE A 24 -13.77 20.92 2.39
CA ILE A 24 -13.28 20.30 3.63
C ILE A 24 -14.45 19.83 4.49
N ARG A 25 -15.48 20.66 4.67
CA ARG A 25 -16.67 20.30 5.46
C ARG A 25 -17.40 19.08 4.88
N LYS A 26 -17.61 19.04 3.57
CA LYS A 26 -18.30 17.92 2.89
C LYS A 26 -17.48 16.63 2.93
N LEU A 27 -16.17 16.73 2.71
CA LEU A 27 -15.27 15.57 2.74
C LEU A 27 -15.13 15.00 4.15
N ARG A 28 -14.92 15.86 5.16
CA ARG A 28 -14.87 15.46 6.56
C ARG A 28 -16.15 14.71 6.97
N SER A 29 -17.32 15.23 6.61
CA SER A 29 -18.60 14.59 6.94
C SER A 29 -18.72 13.18 6.34
N ARG A 30 -18.18 12.95 5.14
CA ARG A 30 -18.15 11.62 4.51
C ARG A 30 -17.22 10.69 5.26
N TYR A 31 -16.00 11.13 5.57
CA TYR A 31 -15.06 10.32 6.34
C TYR A 31 -15.58 10.00 7.74
N GLU A 32 -16.20 10.95 8.46
CA GLU A 32 -16.78 10.68 9.78
C GLU A 32 -17.88 9.61 9.72
N LYS A 33 -18.74 9.64 8.69
CA LYS A 33 -19.73 8.59 8.44
C LYS A 33 -19.05 7.25 8.14
N PHE A 34 -18.12 7.24 7.19
CA PHE A 34 -17.39 6.02 6.79
C PHE A 34 -16.68 5.35 7.97
N LEU A 35 -15.94 6.12 8.76
CA LEU A 35 -15.18 5.62 9.92
C LEU A 35 -16.12 5.02 10.97
N LYS A 36 -17.29 5.62 11.19
CA LYS A 36 -18.32 5.04 12.05
C LYS A 36 -18.86 3.73 11.49
N ASP A 37 -19.23 3.73 10.21
CA ASP A 37 -19.88 2.58 9.56
C ASP A 37 -18.93 1.38 9.41
N ILE A 38 -17.64 1.63 9.17
CA ILE A 38 -16.59 0.60 9.13
C ILE A 38 -16.12 0.17 10.54
N CYS A 39 -16.77 0.68 11.60
CA CYS A 39 -16.47 0.37 13.00
C CYS A 39 -15.04 0.70 13.43
N TYR A 40 -14.49 1.83 12.94
CA TYR A 40 -13.20 2.34 13.37
C TYR A 40 -13.27 2.91 14.79
N VAL A 41 -12.26 2.62 15.62
CA VAL A 41 -12.16 3.10 17.00
C VAL A 41 -10.99 4.06 17.14
N ASN A 42 -11.29 5.31 17.47
CA ASN A 42 -10.28 6.36 17.65
C ASN A 42 -9.91 6.53 19.13
N THR A 43 -9.17 5.56 19.66
CA THR A 43 -8.59 5.62 21.00
C THR A 43 -7.07 5.51 20.90
N ARG A 44 -6.33 6.04 21.89
CA ARG A 44 -4.86 5.93 21.91
C ARG A 44 -4.41 4.47 21.82
N GLU A 45 -5.06 3.56 22.54
CA GLU A 45 -4.75 2.13 22.52
C GLU A 45 -4.96 1.51 21.13
N SER A 46 -6.04 1.86 20.44
CA SER A 46 -6.35 1.32 19.11
C SER A 46 -5.52 1.95 17.99
N CYS A 47 -4.96 3.14 18.21
CA CYS A 47 -4.28 3.94 17.17
C CYS A 47 -2.75 4.01 17.34
N THR A 48 -2.19 3.43 18.40
CA THR A 48 -0.74 3.40 18.65
C THR A 48 -0.18 1.98 18.57
N SER A 49 1.05 1.86 18.06
CA SER A 49 1.84 0.64 18.15
C SER A 49 2.80 0.73 19.34
N ASP A 50 2.89 -0.33 20.10
CA ASP A 50 3.80 -0.49 21.25
C ASP A 50 5.24 -0.80 20.83
N ALA A 51 5.46 -1.13 19.55
CA ALA A 51 6.74 -1.62 19.04
C ALA A 51 7.41 -0.65 18.05
N THR A 52 6.91 0.59 17.89
CA THR A 52 7.40 1.54 16.88
C THR A 52 8.91 1.76 16.98
N ASP A 53 9.42 2.07 18.18
CA ASP A 53 10.85 2.35 18.39
C ASP A 53 11.73 1.12 18.12
N GLU A 54 11.28 -0.06 18.54
CA GLU A 54 11.99 -1.32 18.34
C GLU A 54 12.06 -1.69 16.85
N ILE A 55 10.96 -1.50 16.12
CA ILE A 55 10.90 -1.73 14.68
C ILE A 55 11.82 -0.73 13.95
N TYR A 56 11.78 0.56 14.31
CA TYR A 56 12.61 1.58 13.70
C TYR A 56 14.11 1.30 13.89
N ALA A 57 14.51 0.93 15.12
CA ALA A 57 15.89 0.59 15.43
C ALA A 57 16.36 -0.64 14.64
N ALA A 58 15.51 -1.68 14.53
CA ALA A 58 15.83 -2.87 13.75
C ALA A 58 15.97 -2.57 12.25
N LEU A 59 15.04 -1.80 11.66
CA LEU A 59 15.14 -1.38 10.26
C LEU A 59 16.39 -0.56 9.97
N SER A 60 16.72 0.37 10.86
CA SER A 60 17.92 1.20 10.74
C SER A 60 19.22 0.39 10.80
N SER A 61 19.19 -0.78 11.43
CA SER A 61 20.32 -1.73 11.48
C SER A 61 20.41 -2.58 10.21
N ILE A 62 19.26 -2.99 9.65
CA ILE A 62 19.18 -3.82 8.43
C ILE A 62 19.55 -3.02 7.18
N LEU A 63 19.20 -1.73 7.14
CA LEU A 63 19.43 -0.84 6.00
C LEU A 63 20.75 -0.06 6.22
N PRO A 64 21.90 -0.51 5.66
CA PRO A 64 23.19 0.14 5.92
C PRO A 64 23.20 1.59 5.46
N ALA A 65 23.95 2.44 6.17
CA ALA A 65 24.01 3.89 5.94
C ALA A 65 24.35 4.31 4.50
N THR A 66 25.02 3.45 3.74
CA THR A 66 25.40 3.69 2.33
C THR A 66 24.24 3.56 1.33
N ASN A 67 23.13 2.91 1.72
CA ASN A 67 21.94 2.69 0.90
C ASN A 67 20.66 3.13 1.63
N ARG A 68 20.77 4.17 2.48
CA ARG A 68 19.70 4.56 3.41
C ARG A 68 18.45 5.01 2.64
N LEU A 69 17.33 4.38 2.94
CA LEU A 69 16.01 4.82 2.46
C LEU A 69 15.66 6.18 3.10
N PRO A 70 14.80 7.00 2.46
CA PRO A 70 14.35 8.27 3.04
C PRO A 70 13.76 8.08 4.44
N GLU A 71 14.20 8.89 5.41
CA GLU A 71 13.84 8.72 6.83
C GLU A 71 12.33 8.82 7.07
N ASN A 72 11.64 9.72 6.36
CA ASN A 72 10.19 9.85 6.42
C ASN A 72 9.46 8.58 5.94
N LEU A 73 9.99 7.88 4.92
CA LEU A 73 9.44 6.61 4.46
C LEU A 73 9.69 5.49 5.48
N ILE A 74 10.89 5.44 6.09
CA ILE A 74 11.20 4.48 7.15
C ILE A 74 10.25 4.66 8.34
N LEU A 75 10.01 5.90 8.78
CA LEU A 75 9.12 6.20 9.91
C LEU A 75 7.68 5.80 9.60
N GLY A 76 7.14 6.20 8.43
CA GLY A 76 5.80 5.80 8.02
C GLY A 76 5.63 4.28 7.94
N CYS A 77 6.59 3.58 7.34
CA CYS A 77 6.56 2.13 7.20
C CYS A 77 6.81 1.36 8.50
N THR A 78 7.56 1.95 9.44
CA THR A 78 7.67 1.44 10.82
C THR A 78 6.31 1.40 11.49
N VAL A 79 5.59 2.53 11.43
CA VAL A 79 4.25 2.61 12.01
C VAL A 79 3.30 1.64 11.31
N PHE A 80 3.36 1.57 9.98
CA PHE A 80 2.58 0.62 9.20
C PHE A 80 2.74 -0.80 9.73
N GLY A 81 3.96 -1.33 9.77
CA GLY A 81 4.22 -2.69 10.26
C GLY A 81 3.83 -2.89 11.74
N GLY A 82 3.95 -1.84 12.56
CA GLY A 82 3.53 -1.87 13.96
C GLY A 82 2.01 -1.92 14.17
N LEU A 83 1.23 -1.28 13.29
CA LEU A 83 -0.22 -1.18 13.42
C LEU A 83 -0.96 -2.32 12.70
N VAL A 84 -0.59 -2.63 11.45
CA VAL A 84 -1.32 -3.63 10.64
C VAL A 84 -1.06 -5.06 11.08
N SER A 85 0.10 -5.28 11.73
CA SER A 85 0.55 -6.57 12.26
C SER A 85 0.65 -6.54 13.80
N LYS A 86 -0.24 -5.79 14.46
CA LYS A 86 -0.23 -5.63 15.93
C LYS A 86 -0.42 -6.93 16.71
N THR A 87 -0.98 -7.98 16.10
CA THR A 87 -1.12 -9.30 16.71
C THR A 87 0.07 -10.22 16.44
N ASP A 88 1.02 -9.81 15.60
CA ASP A 88 2.18 -10.60 15.19
C ASP A 88 3.37 -10.46 16.15
N THR A 89 4.35 -11.35 15.97
CA THR A 89 5.67 -11.24 16.58
C THR A 89 6.43 -10.00 16.11
N LEU A 90 7.29 -9.44 16.96
CA LEU A 90 8.14 -8.30 16.62
C LEU A 90 8.94 -8.54 15.33
N GLN A 91 9.51 -9.74 15.17
CA GLN A 91 10.27 -10.09 13.96
C GLN A 91 9.44 -9.99 12.69
N LYS A 92 8.18 -10.44 12.73
CA LYS A 92 7.27 -10.34 11.58
C LYS A 92 6.93 -8.87 11.30
N ARG A 93 6.62 -8.07 12.32
CA ARG A 93 6.36 -6.62 12.18
C ARG A 93 7.54 -5.89 11.53
N ILE A 94 8.77 -6.23 11.92
CA ILE A 94 10.00 -5.71 11.29
C ILE A 94 10.06 -6.08 9.80
N LYS A 95 9.77 -7.33 9.44
CA LYS A 95 9.77 -7.77 8.03
C LYS A 95 8.69 -7.06 7.19
N VAL A 96 7.49 -6.85 7.76
CA VAL A 96 6.43 -6.06 7.11
C VAL A 96 6.89 -4.62 6.89
N ALA A 97 7.43 -3.98 7.92
CA ALA A 97 7.92 -2.61 7.83
C ALA A 97 9.09 -2.47 6.83
N HIS A 98 10.01 -3.44 6.78
CA HIS A 98 11.12 -3.48 5.83
C HIS A 98 10.62 -3.54 4.39
N PHE A 99 9.73 -4.50 4.09
CA PHE A 99 9.14 -4.63 2.76
C PHE A 99 8.40 -3.36 2.34
N SER A 100 7.57 -2.82 3.25
CA SER A 100 6.81 -1.60 3.00
C SER A 100 7.72 -0.42 2.69
N ALA A 101 8.85 -0.28 3.40
CA ALA A 101 9.82 0.78 3.16
C ALA A 101 10.49 0.65 1.79
N LEU A 102 10.84 -0.58 1.37
CA LEU A 102 11.42 -0.82 0.04
C LEU A 102 10.44 -0.47 -1.07
N VAL A 103 9.19 -0.95 -0.96
CA VAL A 103 8.11 -0.73 -1.92
C VAL A 103 7.76 0.75 -2.01
N ALA A 104 7.55 1.44 -0.88
CA ALA A 104 7.22 2.87 -0.85
C ALA A 104 8.37 3.74 -1.38
N THR A 105 9.64 3.33 -1.16
CA THR A 105 10.79 4.03 -1.72
C THR A 105 10.85 3.86 -3.23
N PHE A 106 10.57 2.67 -3.74
CA PHE A 106 10.51 2.44 -5.19
C PHE A 106 9.34 3.18 -5.84
N ASP A 107 8.14 3.12 -5.25
CA ASP A 107 6.96 3.89 -5.68
C ASP A 107 7.28 5.39 -5.78
N SER A 108 7.86 5.95 -4.71
CA SER A 108 8.28 7.34 -4.69
C SER A 108 9.35 7.64 -5.75
N LEU A 109 10.31 6.74 -5.97
CA LEU A 109 11.35 6.91 -7.00
C LEU A 109 10.74 7.02 -8.40
N MET A 110 9.69 6.25 -8.68
CA MET A 110 9.05 6.16 -10.00
C MET A 110 8.10 7.33 -10.31
N GLN A 111 7.84 8.21 -9.34
CA GLN A 111 7.11 9.45 -9.60
C GLN A 111 7.84 10.30 -10.64
N ALA A 112 7.08 10.87 -11.59
CA ALA A 112 7.63 11.60 -12.72
C ALA A 112 8.56 12.76 -12.29
N SER A 113 8.19 13.51 -11.25
CA SER A 113 8.99 14.59 -10.69
C SER A 113 10.37 14.12 -10.22
N ASN A 114 10.44 12.95 -9.57
CA ASN A 114 11.69 12.39 -9.06
C ASN A 114 12.58 11.88 -10.20
N LEU A 115 12.01 11.16 -11.18
CA LEU A 115 12.76 10.71 -12.36
C LEU A 115 13.31 11.89 -13.17
N LEU A 116 12.49 12.91 -13.43
CA LEU A 116 12.90 14.11 -14.18
C LEU A 116 13.97 14.94 -13.46
N SER A 117 14.06 14.83 -12.13
CA SER A 117 15.11 15.50 -11.35
C SER A 117 16.50 14.84 -11.49
N MET A 118 16.56 13.60 -11.99
CA MET A 118 17.81 12.88 -12.18
C MET A 118 18.61 13.42 -13.38
N PRO A 119 19.96 13.32 -13.37
CA PRO A 119 20.79 13.87 -14.44
C PRO A 119 20.49 13.34 -15.85
N ASP A 120 19.96 12.12 -15.97
CA ASP A 120 19.59 11.47 -17.23
C ASP A 120 18.07 11.40 -17.44
N GLY A 121 17.29 12.15 -16.66
CA GLY A 121 15.82 12.11 -16.68
C GLY A 121 15.26 10.75 -16.26
N GLY A 122 16.01 9.96 -15.49
CA GLY A 122 15.59 8.64 -15.01
C GLY A 122 15.77 7.53 -16.05
N ALA A 123 16.41 7.79 -17.19
CA ALA A 123 16.61 6.80 -18.26
C ALA A 123 17.27 5.51 -17.74
N ARG A 124 18.30 5.62 -16.90
CA ARG A 124 18.97 4.46 -16.28
C ARG A 124 18.03 3.66 -15.38
N VAL A 125 17.23 4.33 -14.55
CA VAL A 125 16.29 3.66 -13.63
C VAL A 125 15.21 2.90 -14.42
N LYS A 126 14.68 3.50 -15.49
CA LYS A 126 13.70 2.84 -16.38
C LYS A 126 14.26 1.56 -16.99
N GLU A 127 15.47 1.62 -17.52
CA GLU A 127 16.13 0.43 -18.06
C GLU A 127 16.42 -0.62 -16.99
N ASP A 128 16.83 -0.19 -15.79
CA ASP A 128 17.07 -1.10 -14.67
C ASP A 128 15.78 -1.81 -14.22
N CYS A 129 14.61 -1.17 -14.33
CA CYS A 129 13.31 -1.83 -14.11
C CYS A 129 13.08 -2.95 -15.14
N GLY A 130 13.39 -2.72 -16.42
CA GLY A 130 13.31 -3.75 -17.46
C GLY A 130 14.28 -4.92 -17.25
N LEU A 131 15.43 -4.66 -16.62
CA LEU A 131 16.45 -5.68 -16.31
C LEU A 131 16.25 -6.36 -14.94
N PHE A 132 15.33 -5.86 -14.11
CA PHE A 132 15.07 -6.36 -12.76
C PHE A 132 14.78 -7.87 -12.75
N ILE A 133 13.84 -8.31 -13.59
CA ILE A 133 13.46 -9.72 -13.67
C ILE A 133 14.62 -10.59 -14.15
N LEU A 134 15.38 -10.13 -15.15
CA LEU A 134 16.52 -10.87 -15.68
C LEU A 134 17.58 -11.09 -14.58
N LYS A 135 17.90 -10.05 -13.81
CA LYS A 135 18.85 -10.16 -12.71
C LYS A 135 18.33 -11.05 -11.58
N LEU A 136 17.04 -10.95 -11.27
CA LEU A 136 16.39 -11.76 -10.23
C LEU A 136 16.44 -13.26 -10.55
N ILE A 137 16.09 -13.66 -11.78
CA ILE A 137 15.97 -15.08 -12.16
C ILE A 137 17.26 -15.68 -12.73
N SER A 138 18.14 -14.85 -13.30
CA SER A 138 19.37 -15.31 -13.94
C SER A 138 20.52 -14.30 -13.78
N PRO A 139 21.09 -14.17 -12.56
CA PRO A 139 22.22 -13.27 -12.29
C PRO A 139 23.41 -13.50 -13.23
N ALA A 140 23.69 -14.77 -13.60
CA ALA A 140 24.76 -15.11 -14.53
C ALA A 140 24.50 -14.60 -15.97
N THR A 141 23.25 -14.63 -16.42
CA THR A 141 22.87 -14.07 -17.73
C THR A 141 22.93 -12.55 -17.70
N TYR A 142 22.48 -11.93 -16.60
CA TYR A 142 22.65 -10.50 -16.38
C TYR A 142 24.14 -10.11 -16.47
N GLU A 143 25.01 -10.78 -15.71
CA GLU A 143 26.45 -10.49 -15.72
C GLU A 143 27.05 -10.68 -17.13
N LYS A 144 26.75 -11.79 -17.79
CA LYS A 144 27.26 -12.07 -19.15
C LYS A 144 26.92 -10.96 -20.15
N HIS A 145 25.69 -10.47 -20.13
CA HIS A 145 25.20 -9.52 -21.14
C HIS A 145 25.31 -8.05 -20.71
N TYR A 146 25.45 -7.77 -19.41
CA TYR A 146 25.36 -6.44 -18.83
C TYR A 146 26.48 -6.12 -17.82
N HIS A 147 27.56 -6.91 -17.73
CA HIS A 147 28.70 -6.69 -16.80
C HIS A 147 29.25 -5.26 -16.80
N SER A 148 29.33 -4.61 -17.97
CA SER A 148 29.87 -3.26 -18.09
C SER A 148 28.98 -2.17 -17.49
N ARG A 149 27.72 -2.48 -17.17
CA ARG A 149 26.74 -1.53 -16.61
C ARG A 149 26.83 -1.35 -15.10
N GLY A 150 27.48 -2.28 -14.39
CA GLY A 150 27.45 -2.34 -12.94
C GLY A 150 26.09 -2.83 -12.38
N PRO A 151 25.82 -2.62 -11.09
CA PRO A 151 24.58 -3.05 -10.46
C PRO A 151 23.35 -2.28 -10.98
N LEU A 152 22.16 -2.83 -10.71
CA LEU A 152 20.91 -2.07 -10.87
C LEU A 152 20.86 -0.94 -9.85
N HIS A 153 19.93 0.00 -10.03
CA HIS A 153 19.61 1.01 -9.03
C HIS A 153 19.52 0.40 -7.61
N PRO A 154 20.09 1.04 -6.57
CA PRO A 154 20.19 0.45 -5.23
C PRO A 154 18.88 -0.09 -4.65
N ILE A 155 17.74 0.55 -4.92
CA ILE A 155 16.44 0.05 -4.42
C ILE A 155 16.01 -1.28 -5.07
N LEU A 156 16.28 -1.44 -6.37
CA LEU A 156 15.99 -2.66 -7.11
C LEU A 156 16.90 -3.80 -6.63
N GLN A 157 18.17 -3.48 -6.32
CA GLN A 157 19.07 -4.45 -5.71
C GLN A 157 18.57 -4.89 -4.33
N GLN A 158 18.14 -3.94 -3.49
CA GLN A 158 17.60 -4.27 -2.16
C GLN A 158 16.30 -5.09 -2.26
N LEU A 159 15.44 -4.84 -3.24
CA LEU A 159 14.26 -5.68 -3.50
C LEU A 159 14.65 -7.11 -3.92
N ILE A 160 15.69 -7.27 -4.77
CA ILE A 160 16.22 -8.60 -5.13
C ILE A 160 16.76 -9.30 -3.87
N ASP A 161 17.58 -8.61 -3.08
CA ASP A 161 18.19 -9.17 -1.87
C ASP A 161 17.10 -9.56 -0.86
N TRP A 162 16.08 -8.72 -0.69
CA TRP A 162 14.93 -9.02 0.17
C TRP A 162 14.18 -10.27 -0.32
N LEU A 163 13.92 -10.39 -1.63
CA LEU A 163 13.27 -11.57 -2.21
C LEU A 163 14.12 -12.84 -2.04
N GLN A 164 15.44 -12.76 -2.10
CA GLN A 164 16.33 -13.93 -2.12
C GLN A 164 16.85 -14.35 -0.74
N THR A 165 16.48 -13.64 0.33
CA THR A 165 16.95 -13.90 1.70
C THR A 165 15.81 -14.17 2.67
N ASP A 166 16.16 -14.53 3.91
CA ASP A 166 15.21 -14.72 4.99
C ASP A 166 14.56 -13.41 5.48
N GLN A 167 14.95 -12.26 4.93
CA GLN A 167 14.25 -10.99 5.11
C GLN A 167 12.82 -11.07 4.58
N ASN A 168 12.60 -11.83 3.49
CA ASN A 168 11.27 -12.25 3.09
C ASN A 168 10.75 -13.29 4.10
N PRO A 169 9.60 -13.03 4.78
CA PRO A 169 9.08 -13.91 5.82
C PRO A 169 8.69 -15.31 5.31
N PHE A 170 8.56 -15.49 4.00
CA PHE A 170 8.16 -16.75 3.39
C PHE A 170 9.34 -17.63 2.96
N LEU A 171 10.56 -17.10 2.89
CA LEU A 171 11.74 -17.87 2.50
C LEU A 171 12.54 -18.32 3.74
N PRO A 172 12.97 -19.59 3.84
CA PRO A 172 12.68 -20.74 2.97
C PRO A 172 11.40 -21.51 3.33
N LEU A 173 10.65 -21.06 4.33
CA LEU A 173 9.64 -21.86 5.04
C LEU A 173 8.34 -22.11 4.24
N HIS A 174 7.98 -21.20 3.34
CA HIS A 174 6.72 -21.23 2.58
C HIS A 174 6.94 -20.97 1.08
N PRO A 175 7.52 -21.91 0.31
CA PRO A 175 7.89 -21.71 -1.09
C PRO A 175 6.75 -21.22 -2.00
N ARG A 176 5.51 -21.70 -1.80
CA ARG A 176 4.35 -21.25 -2.58
C ARG A 176 4.03 -19.77 -2.32
N LEU A 177 4.06 -19.34 -1.07
CA LEU A 177 3.78 -17.95 -0.70
C LEU A 177 4.93 -17.03 -1.11
N HIS A 178 6.16 -17.53 -1.02
CA HIS A 178 7.32 -16.86 -1.57
C HIS A 178 7.20 -16.64 -3.08
N MET A 179 6.77 -17.66 -3.85
CA MET A 179 6.51 -17.53 -5.29
C MET A 179 5.43 -16.48 -5.61
N THR A 180 4.33 -16.45 -4.84
CA THR A 180 3.32 -15.39 -4.98
C THR A 180 3.93 -14.02 -4.70
N CYS A 181 4.69 -13.88 -3.63
CA CYS A 181 5.35 -12.62 -3.26
C CYS A 181 6.33 -12.14 -4.35
N VAL A 182 7.15 -13.03 -4.93
CA VAL A 182 8.01 -12.73 -6.09
C VAL A 182 7.16 -12.22 -7.27
N THR A 183 6.07 -12.92 -7.59
CA THR A 183 5.20 -12.56 -8.72
C THR A 183 4.59 -11.17 -8.55
N VAL A 184 4.12 -10.87 -7.34
CA VAL A 184 3.51 -9.58 -6.99
C VAL A 184 4.53 -8.44 -7.07
N VAL A 185 5.75 -8.63 -6.56
CA VAL A 185 6.81 -7.60 -6.65
C VAL A 185 7.24 -7.35 -8.10
N VAL A 186 7.33 -8.39 -8.92
CA VAL A 186 7.66 -8.23 -10.35
C VAL A 186 6.57 -7.45 -11.10
N ARG A 187 5.30 -7.75 -10.84
CA ARG A 187 4.16 -6.99 -11.41
C ARG A 187 4.14 -5.54 -10.94
N PHE A 188 4.48 -5.31 -9.68
CA PHE A 188 4.58 -3.97 -9.12
C PHE A 188 5.68 -3.13 -9.80
N VAL A 189 6.88 -3.71 -9.99
CA VAL A 189 7.96 -3.03 -10.74
C VAL A 189 7.55 -2.73 -12.19
N GLU A 190 6.87 -3.67 -12.86
CA GLU A 190 6.36 -3.47 -14.22
C GLU A 190 5.33 -2.35 -14.31
N VAL A 191 4.35 -2.31 -13.40
CA VAL A 191 3.27 -1.32 -13.47
C VAL A 191 3.73 0.08 -13.07
N CYS A 192 4.66 0.25 -12.13
CA CYS A 192 5.20 1.58 -11.82
C CYS A 192 5.96 2.17 -13.02
N LEU A 193 6.65 1.33 -13.80
CA LEU A 193 7.24 1.75 -15.07
C LEU A 193 6.15 2.12 -16.09
N LEU A 194 5.11 1.30 -16.20
CA LEU A 194 3.98 1.56 -17.10
C LEU A 194 3.26 2.88 -16.75
N GLU A 195 2.94 3.14 -15.49
CA GLU A 195 2.28 4.38 -15.04
C GLU A 195 3.08 5.62 -15.44
N HIS A 196 4.41 5.55 -15.35
CA HIS A 196 5.29 6.60 -15.83
C HIS A 196 5.25 6.74 -17.36
N GLU A 197 5.35 5.65 -18.12
CA GLU A 197 5.27 5.68 -19.59
C GLU A 197 3.91 6.21 -20.11
N LEU A 198 2.82 5.87 -19.43
CA LEU A 198 1.49 6.41 -19.71
C LEU A 198 1.46 7.94 -19.47
N THR A 199 2.07 8.40 -18.38
CA THR A 199 2.17 9.83 -18.07
C THR A 199 3.01 10.56 -19.13
N GLU A 200 4.19 10.04 -19.49
CA GLU A 200 5.08 10.64 -20.50
C GLU A 200 4.44 10.68 -21.90
N SER A 201 3.68 9.65 -22.26
CA SER A 201 2.99 9.59 -23.57
C SER A 201 1.74 10.49 -23.65
N GLY A 202 1.33 11.11 -22.54
CA GLY A 202 0.10 11.88 -22.46
C GLY A 202 -1.15 11.02 -22.59
N PHE A 203 -1.06 9.73 -22.22
CA PHE A 203 -2.16 8.77 -22.31
C PHE A 203 -3.41 9.32 -21.63
N GLN A 204 -4.56 9.13 -22.30
CA GLN A 204 -5.85 9.53 -21.78
C GLN A 204 -6.74 8.29 -21.67
N ILE A 205 -7.39 8.16 -20.52
CA ILE A 205 -8.42 7.14 -20.32
C ILE A 205 -9.65 7.50 -21.18
N GLU A 206 -10.06 6.54 -22.02
CA GLU A 206 -11.23 6.61 -22.90
C GLU A 206 -12.44 5.85 -22.32
N PRO A 207 -13.68 6.23 -22.65
CA PRO A 207 -14.90 5.62 -22.07
C PRO A 207 -15.00 4.09 -22.21
N GLU A 208 -14.42 3.49 -23.23
CA GLU A 208 -14.46 2.04 -23.47
C GLU A 208 -13.52 1.27 -22.53
N MET A 209 -12.62 1.95 -21.81
CA MET A 209 -11.58 1.36 -20.97
C MET A 209 -12.03 1.09 -19.53
N GLN A 210 -13.28 0.64 -19.34
CA GLN A 210 -13.91 0.48 -18.02
C GLN A 210 -13.10 -0.41 -17.05
N GLY A 211 -12.40 -1.44 -17.56
CA GLY A 211 -11.57 -2.33 -16.75
C GLY A 211 -10.15 -1.84 -16.47
N PHE A 212 -9.71 -0.76 -17.13
CA PHE A 212 -8.32 -0.33 -17.10
C PHE A 212 -7.87 0.21 -15.73
N PRO A 213 -8.62 1.11 -15.04
CA PRO A 213 -8.18 1.61 -13.74
C PRO A 213 -8.03 0.51 -12.70
N GLN A 214 -8.96 -0.45 -12.68
CA GLN A 214 -8.88 -1.59 -11.77
C GLN A 214 -7.67 -2.48 -12.09
N HIS A 215 -7.42 -2.75 -13.38
CA HIS A 215 -6.26 -3.55 -13.80
C HIS A 215 -4.92 -2.95 -13.37
N VAL A 216 -4.74 -1.63 -13.55
CA VAL A 216 -3.54 -0.92 -13.10
C VAL A 216 -3.45 -0.98 -11.57
N ARG A 217 -4.55 -0.66 -10.88
CA ARG A 217 -4.60 -0.56 -9.42
C ARG A 217 -4.26 -1.87 -8.70
N GLU A 218 -4.75 -3.00 -9.21
CA GLU A 218 -4.47 -4.34 -8.64
C GLU A 218 -2.99 -4.70 -8.70
N LYS A 219 -2.24 -4.15 -9.65
CA LYS A 219 -0.79 -4.34 -9.75
C LYS A 219 -0.04 -3.31 -8.91
N SER A 220 -0.39 -2.02 -8.99
CA SER A 220 0.37 -0.94 -8.34
C SER A 220 0.14 -0.91 -6.84
N GLY A 221 -1.01 -1.42 -6.39
CA GLY A 221 -1.35 -1.54 -4.98
C GLY A 221 -0.54 -2.52 -4.15
N ILE A 222 0.10 -3.49 -4.83
CA ILE A 222 0.85 -4.58 -4.20
C ILE A 222 0.08 -5.34 -3.10
N ALA A 223 -1.25 -5.25 -3.12
CA ALA A 223 -2.11 -5.63 -2.01
C ALA A 223 -1.96 -7.08 -1.58
N GLU A 224 -1.81 -7.99 -2.54
CA GLU A 224 -1.62 -9.41 -2.27
C GLU A 224 -0.37 -9.68 -1.41
N ALA A 225 0.72 -8.91 -1.56
CA ALA A 225 1.89 -9.05 -0.70
C ALA A 225 1.58 -8.63 0.74
N TYR A 226 0.91 -7.49 0.94
CA TYR A 226 0.51 -7.04 2.27
C TYR A 226 -0.48 -8.00 2.94
N THR A 227 -1.47 -8.47 2.19
CA THR A 227 -2.45 -9.45 2.66
C THR A 227 -1.77 -10.74 3.11
N LEU A 228 -0.81 -11.27 2.33
CA LEU A 228 -0.04 -12.45 2.73
C LEU A 228 0.80 -12.18 3.97
N MET A 229 1.38 -10.99 4.10
CA MET A 229 2.14 -10.62 5.28
C MET A 229 1.28 -10.57 6.54
N VAL A 230 0.05 -10.09 6.44
CA VAL A 230 -0.91 -10.01 7.55
C VAL A 230 -1.54 -11.37 7.88
N LEU A 231 -1.98 -12.13 6.87
CA LEU A 231 -2.76 -13.37 7.07
C LEU A 231 -1.92 -14.63 7.28
N VAL A 232 -0.62 -14.60 6.92
CA VAL A 232 0.29 -15.76 7.06
C VAL A 232 1.27 -15.50 8.20
N ALA A 233 0.68 -15.19 9.33
CA ALA A 233 1.38 -15.07 10.58
C ALA A 233 1.71 -16.46 11.16
N PRO A 234 2.82 -16.63 11.89
CA PRO A 234 3.14 -17.90 12.54
C PRO A 234 2.05 -18.39 13.52
N HIS A 235 1.26 -17.49 14.10
CA HIS A 235 0.10 -17.87 14.93
C HIS A 235 -1.10 -18.37 14.11
N LEU A 236 -1.18 -18.02 12.82
CA LEU A 236 -2.26 -18.47 11.92
C LEU A 236 -1.86 -19.67 11.05
N VAL A 237 -0.56 -19.88 10.82
CA VAL A 237 -0.02 -20.94 9.97
C VAL A 237 1.16 -21.62 10.69
N PRO A 238 1.00 -22.85 11.19
CA PRO A 238 2.07 -23.58 11.87
C PRO A 238 3.31 -23.81 10.97
N GLN A 239 4.50 -23.86 11.58
CA GLN A 239 5.78 -24.01 10.86
C GLN A 239 5.88 -25.31 10.03
N ASN A 240 5.11 -26.36 10.38
CA ASN A 240 5.11 -27.66 9.71
C ASN A 240 4.12 -27.77 8.53
N TYR A 241 3.60 -26.64 8.04
CA TYR A 241 2.66 -26.55 6.91
C TYR A 241 3.12 -27.26 5.62
N SER A 242 4.44 -27.48 5.46
CA SER A 242 5.06 -28.13 4.32
C SER A 242 5.19 -29.66 4.44
N SER A 243 4.79 -30.29 5.55
CA SER A 243 4.87 -31.75 5.69
C SER A 243 3.65 -32.43 5.04
N GLU A 244 3.89 -33.37 4.11
CA GLU A 244 2.85 -34.05 3.32
C GLU A 244 1.88 -34.91 4.18
N ASP A 245 2.26 -35.16 5.43
CA ASP A 245 1.53 -35.83 6.49
C ASP A 245 0.63 -34.87 7.33
N GLY A 246 0.78 -33.55 7.19
CA GLY A 246 0.07 -32.48 7.91
C GLY A 246 -1.28 -32.03 7.32
N LYS A 247 -2.17 -32.98 6.98
CA LYS A 247 -3.46 -32.71 6.29
C LYS A 247 -4.38 -31.67 6.98
N ALA A 248 -4.27 -31.49 8.30
CA ALA A 248 -5.14 -30.59 9.06
C ALA A 248 -4.77 -29.10 8.89
N ASP A 249 -3.49 -28.75 9.01
CA ASP A 249 -3.02 -27.36 8.98
C ASP A 249 -3.07 -26.76 7.56
N HIS A 250 -2.73 -27.58 6.56
CA HIS A 250 -2.85 -27.21 5.16
C HIS A 250 -4.32 -26.97 4.77
N SER A 251 -5.21 -27.89 5.17
CA SER A 251 -6.66 -27.77 4.93
C SER A 251 -7.27 -26.56 5.64
N PHE A 252 -6.83 -26.27 6.86
CA PHE A 252 -7.28 -25.09 7.60
C PHE A 252 -6.97 -23.80 6.83
N PHE A 253 -5.72 -23.60 6.40
CA PHE A 253 -5.36 -22.40 5.65
C PHE A 253 -6.21 -22.24 4.38
N TYR A 254 -6.27 -23.24 3.50
CA TYR A 254 -6.99 -23.08 2.23
C TYR A 254 -8.51 -22.96 2.39
N ASN A 255 -9.09 -23.61 3.40
CA ASN A 255 -10.54 -23.57 3.58
C ASN A 255 -10.99 -22.38 4.44
N LYS A 256 -10.13 -21.86 5.32
CA LYS A 256 -10.52 -20.89 6.35
C LYS A 256 -9.80 -19.54 6.26
N ILE A 257 -8.58 -19.49 5.74
CA ILE A 257 -7.78 -18.26 5.64
C ILE A 257 -7.70 -17.76 4.20
N TYR A 258 -7.37 -18.64 3.25
CA TYR A 258 -7.20 -18.28 1.84
C TYR A 258 -8.41 -17.56 1.23
N PRO A 259 -9.68 -17.89 1.58
CA PRO A 259 -10.84 -17.12 1.09
C PRO A 259 -10.89 -15.66 1.55
N LEU A 260 -10.12 -15.26 2.57
CA LEU A 260 -10.00 -13.85 2.99
C LEU A 260 -9.12 -13.04 2.04
N ILE A 261 -8.18 -13.68 1.33
CA ILE A 261 -7.19 -12.98 0.50
C ILE A 261 -7.83 -11.99 -0.49
N PRO A 262 -8.80 -12.38 -1.34
CA PRO A 262 -9.39 -11.43 -2.28
C PRO A 262 -10.08 -10.25 -1.59
N GLU A 263 -10.81 -10.48 -0.49
CA GLU A 263 -11.50 -9.41 0.24
C GLU A 263 -10.52 -8.44 0.91
N ILE A 264 -9.43 -8.95 1.50
CA ILE A 264 -8.41 -8.10 2.11
C ILE A 264 -7.61 -7.36 1.03
N ASN A 265 -7.33 -7.99 -0.12
CA ASN A 265 -6.68 -7.28 -1.24
C ASN A 265 -7.51 -6.07 -1.67
N THR A 266 -8.82 -6.27 -1.87
CA THR A 266 -9.76 -5.18 -2.17
C THR A 266 -9.74 -4.12 -1.07
N ALA A 267 -9.74 -4.53 0.20
CA ALA A 267 -9.68 -3.59 1.32
C ALA A 267 -8.39 -2.76 1.34
N VAL A 268 -7.22 -3.38 1.12
CA VAL A 268 -5.93 -2.69 1.05
C VAL A 268 -5.98 -1.60 -0.01
N ASP A 269 -6.43 -1.94 -1.22
CA ASP A 269 -6.44 -1.00 -2.33
C ASP A 269 -7.45 0.14 -2.12
N LYS A 270 -8.71 -0.20 -1.85
CA LYS A 270 -9.79 0.78 -1.81
C LYS A 270 -9.79 1.63 -0.55
N ILE A 271 -9.40 1.10 0.61
CA ILE A 271 -9.24 1.94 1.81
C ILE A 271 -8.11 2.94 1.60
N ASN A 272 -7.03 2.55 0.91
CA ASN A 272 -5.98 3.49 0.56
C ASN A 272 -6.53 4.57 -0.38
N ASP A 273 -7.24 4.21 -1.47
CA ASP A 273 -7.84 5.18 -2.39
C ASP A 273 -8.79 6.16 -1.66
N ILE A 274 -9.59 5.66 -0.71
CA ILE A 274 -10.50 6.49 0.10
C ILE A 274 -9.72 7.48 0.97
N LEU A 275 -8.70 7.00 1.70
CA LEU A 275 -7.97 7.80 2.69
C LEU A 275 -6.85 8.64 2.07
N SER A 276 -6.40 8.31 0.87
CA SER A 276 -5.49 9.12 0.06
C SER A 276 -6.23 10.20 -0.70
N TYR A 277 -7.51 10.01 -1.07
CA TYR A 277 -8.28 10.95 -1.91
C TYR A 277 -8.01 12.44 -1.64
N TYR A 278 -7.94 12.86 -0.38
CA TYR A 278 -7.64 14.26 -0.04
C TYR A 278 -6.28 14.74 -0.57
N LYS A 279 -5.20 13.96 -0.36
CA LYS A 279 -3.86 14.35 -0.85
C LYS A 279 -3.78 14.29 -2.38
N GLU A 280 -4.41 13.29 -3.00
CA GLU A 280 -4.42 13.12 -4.47
C GLU A 280 -5.17 14.25 -5.16
N PHE A 281 -6.20 14.77 -4.51
CA PHE A 281 -6.99 15.86 -5.06
C PHE A 281 -6.29 17.22 -4.95
N GLU A 282 -5.48 17.43 -3.91
CA GLU A 282 -4.66 18.64 -3.76
C GLU A 282 -3.40 18.60 -4.65
N ASP A 283 -2.90 17.41 -4.97
CA ASP A 283 -1.73 17.21 -5.82
C ASP A 283 -2.17 17.03 -7.30
N GLU A 284 -2.16 18.12 -8.08
CA GLU A 284 -2.63 18.17 -9.48
C GLU A 284 -1.95 17.16 -10.46
N ASP A 285 -0.86 16.51 -10.04
CA ASP A 285 -0.08 15.55 -10.83
C ASP A 285 -0.65 14.11 -10.81
N GLU A 286 -1.66 13.79 -9.98
CA GLU A 286 -2.21 12.43 -9.87
C GLU A 286 -3.35 12.16 -10.88
N CYS A 287 -3.11 12.45 -12.16
CA CYS A 287 -4.07 12.27 -13.27
C CYS A 287 -4.56 10.82 -13.46
N MET A 288 -3.86 9.83 -12.88
CA MET A 288 -4.19 8.40 -12.97
C MET A 288 -4.73 7.81 -11.65
N ALA A 289 -5.03 8.65 -10.65
CA ALA A 289 -5.67 8.20 -9.42
C ALA A 289 -6.96 7.41 -9.71
N TYR A 290 -7.20 6.34 -8.94
CA TYR A 290 -8.30 5.40 -9.22
C TYR A 290 -9.67 6.10 -9.20
N ILE A 291 -9.92 6.96 -8.21
CA ILE A 291 -11.19 7.68 -8.06
C ILE A 291 -11.42 8.64 -9.22
N SER A 292 -10.42 9.46 -9.56
CA SER A 292 -10.48 10.41 -10.68
C SER A 292 -10.70 9.72 -12.01
N SER A 293 -9.98 8.63 -12.26
CA SER A 293 -10.10 7.80 -13.45
C SER A 293 -11.49 7.18 -13.58
N THR A 294 -12.02 6.63 -12.47
CA THR A 294 -13.34 6.00 -12.43
C THR A 294 -14.45 7.04 -12.60
N ALA A 295 -14.33 8.21 -11.99
CA ALA A 295 -15.29 9.31 -12.13
C ALA A 295 -15.39 9.76 -13.60
N LYS A 296 -14.24 9.92 -14.27
CA LYS A 296 -14.18 10.26 -15.70
C LYS A 296 -14.86 9.20 -16.58
N LEU A 297 -14.58 7.92 -16.34
CA LEU A 297 -15.15 6.80 -17.11
C LEU A 297 -16.66 6.64 -16.93
N LYS A 298 -17.15 6.83 -15.70
CA LYS A 298 -18.57 6.69 -15.36
C LYS A 298 -19.37 7.98 -15.60
N GLN A 299 -18.69 9.10 -15.92
CA GLN A 299 -19.28 10.43 -16.07
C GLN A 299 -20.03 10.91 -14.81
N ILE A 300 -19.52 10.55 -13.64
CA ILE A 300 -20.02 10.95 -12.33
C ILE A 300 -18.96 11.77 -11.59
N THR A 301 -19.33 12.39 -10.48
CA THR A 301 -18.41 13.15 -9.64
C THR A 301 -17.45 12.24 -8.88
N THR A 302 -16.30 12.76 -8.48
CA THR A 302 -15.37 12.01 -7.61
C THR A 302 -15.98 11.71 -6.25
N TYR A 303 -16.90 12.56 -5.77
CA TYR A 303 -17.67 12.29 -4.55
C TYR A 303 -18.62 11.11 -4.69
N GLU A 304 -19.28 10.93 -5.84
CA GLU A 304 -20.12 9.75 -6.07
C GLU A 304 -19.28 8.46 -6.08
N VAL A 305 -18.11 8.47 -6.74
CA VAL A 305 -17.17 7.32 -6.68
C VAL A 305 -16.67 7.08 -5.26
N LEU A 306 -16.33 8.14 -4.52
CA LEU A 306 -15.86 8.04 -3.15
C LEU A 306 -16.94 7.45 -2.22
N ASP A 307 -18.19 7.90 -2.37
CA ASP A 307 -19.34 7.39 -1.61
C ASP A 307 -19.58 5.90 -1.93
N ASP A 308 -19.52 5.50 -3.22
CA ASP A 308 -19.61 4.10 -3.66
C ASP A 308 -18.53 3.22 -3.01
N LEU A 309 -17.27 3.68 -3.03
CA LEU A 309 -16.14 2.94 -2.44
C LEU A 309 -16.26 2.81 -0.92
N MET A 310 -16.72 3.86 -0.23
CA MET A 310 -16.93 3.80 1.21
C MET A 310 -17.98 2.76 1.59
N ASP A 311 -19.10 2.73 0.88
CA ASP A 311 -20.16 1.75 1.12
C ASP A 311 -19.68 0.33 0.77
N GLU A 312 -18.92 0.17 -0.33
CA GLU A 312 -18.27 -1.10 -0.68
C GLU A 312 -17.35 -1.59 0.45
N MET A 313 -16.49 -0.72 0.99
CA MET A 313 -15.54 -1.10 2.05
C MET A 313 -16.18 -1.45 3.38
N VAL A 314 -17.32 -0.83 3.70
CA VAL A 314 -18.13 -1.25 4.86
C VAL A 314 -18.63 -2.68 4.66
N GLU A 315 -19.06 -3.05 3.45
CA GLU A 315 -19.53 -4.41 3.15
C GLU A 315 -18.37 -5.42 3.06
N THR A 316 -17.26 -5.07 2.40
CA THR A 316 -16.04 -5.89 2.36
C THR A 316 -15.54 -6.20 3.77
N ARG A 317 -15.56 -5.23 4.70
CA ARG A 317 -15.22 -5.50 6.09
C ARG A 317 -16.17 -6.52 6.73
N LYS A 318 -17.49 -6.42 6.53
CA LYS A 318 -18.44 -7.41 7.05
C LYS A 318 -18.17 -8.80 6.48
N ASN A 319 -17.89 -8.89 5.18
CA ASN A 319 -17.54 -10.15 4.52
C ASN A 319 -16.27 -10.76 5.12
N CYS A 320 -15.20 -9.98 5.26
CA CYS A 320 -13.97 -10.38 5.93
C CYS A 320 -14.23 -10.92 7.34
N MET A 321 -15.00 -10.20 8.15
CA MET A 321 -15.33 -10.64 9.51
C MET A 321 -16.16 -11.92 9.51
N ALA A 322 -17.14 -12.07 8.62
CA ALA A 322 -17.95 -13.27 8.52
C ALA A 322 -17.13 -14.49 8.05
N ILE A 323 -16.21 -14.32 7.11
CA ILE A 323 -15.27 -15.38 6.69
C ILE A 323 -14.37 -15.76 7.88
N ALA A 324 -13.82 -14.76 8.58
CA ALA A 324 -12.96 -14.97 9.75
C ALA A 324 -13.70 -15.71 10.87
N GLU A 325 -14.95 -15.38 11.17
CA GLU A 325 -15.78 -16.08 12.15
C GLU A 325 -16.05 -17.54 11.75
N ARG A 326 -16.33 -17.79 10.46
CA ARG A 326 -16.49 -19.16 9.91
C ARG A 326 -15.22 -20.01 9.97
N SER A 327 -14.05 -19.40 10.23
CA SER A 327 -12.83 -20.14 10.54
C SER A 327 -12.93 -20.91 11.86
N GLY A 328 -13.75 -20.43 12.81
CA GLY A 328 -13.80 -20.93 14.19
C GLY A 328 -12.59 -20.54 15.04
N SER A 329 -11.65 -19.74 14.50
CA SER A 329 -10.46 -19.30 15.21
C SER A 329 -10.59 -17.85 15.68
N ARG A 330 -10.49 -17.65 17.00
CA ARG A 330 -10.47 -16.32 17.60
C ARG A 330 -9.27 -15.48 17.15
N GLU A 331 -8.16 -16.13 16.85
CA GLU A 331 -6.93 -15.47 16.39
C GLU A 331 -7.09 -14.90 14.99
N VAL A 332 -7.80 -15.61 14.10
CA VAL A 332 -8.14 -15.11 12.75
C VAL A 332 -9.03 -13.88 12.85
N VAL A 333 -10.09 -13.97 13.66
CA VAL A 333 -11.01 -12.84 13.90
C VAL A 333 -10.25 -11.63 14.46
N ALA A 334 -9.38 -11.84 15.45
CA ALA A 334 -8.57 -10.78 16.04
C ALA A 334 -7.60 -10.16 15.03
N THR A 335 -6.95 -10.98 14.19
CA THR A 335 -5.99 -10.51 13.18
C THR A 335 -6.70 -9.67 12.12
N VAL A 336 -7.85 -10.11 11.60
CA VAL A 336 -8.62 -9.35 10.61
C VAL A 336 -9.15 -8.04 11.20
N ALA A 337 -9.68 -8.06 12.43
CA ALA A 337 -10.12 -6.84 13.10
C ALA A 337 -8.97 -5.85 13.34
N ALA A 338 -7.82 -6.35 13.80
CA ALA A 338 -6.61 -5.57 14.01
C ALA A 338 -6.07 -4.97 12.70
N PHE A 339 -6.13 -5.71 11.60
CA PHE A 339 -5.74 -5.22 10.28
C PHE A 339 -6.54 -3.98 9.87
N PHE A 340 -7.88 -4.04 9.87
CA PHE A 340 -8.71 -2.89 9.49
C PHE A 340 -8.45 -1.68 10.40
N GLN A 341 -8.40 -1.91 11.72
CA GLN A 341 -8.12 -0.85 12.70
C GLN A 341 -6.73 -0.21 12.47
N GLY A 342 -5.70 -1.05 12.28
CA GLY A 342 -4.33 -0.62 12.10
C GLY A 342 -4.09 0.07 10.76
N TYR A 343 -4.68 -0.45 9.69
CA TYR A 343 -4.54 0.09 8.33
C TYR A 343 -5.15 1.49 8.23
N ILE A 344 -6.35 1.70 8.80
CA ILE A 344 -6.96 3.04 8.86
C ILE A 344 -6.13 3.97 9.76
N SER A 345 -5.72 3.51 10.95
CA SER A 345 -4.92 4.33 11.88
C SER A 345 -3.59 4.78 11.27
N PHE A 346 -2.94 3.93 10.49
CA PHE A 346 -1.71 4.25 9.78
C PHE A 346 -1.86 5.49 8.86
N HIS A 347 -2.97 5.61 8.14
CA HIS A 347 -3.21 6.76 7.26
C HIS A 347 -3.33 8.07 8.05
N PHE A 348 -3.92 8.03 9.26
CA PHE A 348 -3.97 9.17 10.16
C PHE A 348 -2.62 9.49 10.81
N THR A 349 -1.84 8.47 11.14
CA THR A 349 -0.50 8.65 11.70
C THR A 349 0.43 9.33 10.71
N TRP A 350 0.47 8.89 9.45
CA TRP A 350 1.40 9.42 8.45
C TRP A 350 0.90 10.72 7.81
N ASN A 351 0.76 11.75 8.65
CA ASN A 351 0.13 13.00 8.25
C ASN A 351 0.94 13.74 7.16
N SER A 352 2.27 13.63 7.17
CA SER A 352 3.10 14.22 6.11
C SER A 352 2.79 13.67 4.72
N ARG A 353 2.16 12.47 4.62
CA ARG A 353 1.77 11.84 3.36
C ARG A 353 0.29 12.05 3.05
N TYR A 354 -0.61 11.76 3.99
CA TYR A 354 -2.06 11.74 3.73
C TYR A 354 -2.79 13.04 4.06
N LYS A 355 -2.14 13.97 4.78
CA LYS A 355 -2.66 15.31 5.11
C LYS A 355 -4.03 15.31 5.82
N LEU A 356 -4.45 14.20 6.44
CA LEU A 356 -5.79 14.05 7.04
C LEU A 356 -6.03 14.97 8.24
N ARG A 357 -4.99 15.47 8.92
CA ARG A 357 -5.15 16.47 9.99
C ARG A 357 -5.75 17.77 9.50
N GLU A 358 -5.56 18.13 8.23
CA GLU A 358 -6.17 19.33 7.65
C GLU A 358 -7.70 19.24 7.58
N LEU A 359 -8.25 18.02 7.53
CA LEU A 359 -9.68 17.77 7.51
C LEU A 359 -10.27 17.67 8.92
N PHE A 360 -9.57 16.96 9.81
CA PHE A 360 -10.11 16.58 11.11
C PHE A 360 -9.71 17.53 12.25
N GLY A 361 -8.57 18.22 12.11
CA GLY A 361 -7.92 19.00 13.17
C GLY A 361 -6.89 18.18 13.95
N ASP A 362 -5.95 18.88 14.60
CA ASP A 362 -4.81 18.27 15.29
C ASP A 362 -5.19 17.35 16.46
N ASP A 363 -6.29 17.66 17.15
CA ASP A 363 -6.73 16.94 18.36
C ASP A 363 -7.72 15.79 18.07
N TRP A 364 -8.10 15.58 16.81
CA TRP A 364 -9.09 14.56 16.49
C TRP A 364 -8.51 13.16 16.60
N PHE A 365 -7.33 12.91 16.04
CA PHE A 365 -6.71 11.57 16.04
C PHE A 365 -6.04 11.30 17.38
N ALA A 366 -6.40 10.19 18.04
CA ALA A 366 -5.92 9.86 19.38
C ALA A 366 -4.55 9.17 19.40
N GLY A 367 -4.06 8.72 18.24
CA GLY A 367 -2.73 8.12 18.08
C GLY A 367 -1.62 9.16 17.94
N ASP A 368 -0.39 8.67 17.87
CA ASP A 368 0.77 9.52 17.60
C ASP A 368 0.95 9.66 16.08
N CYS A 369 1.26 10.88 15.61
CA CYS A 369 1.53 11.14 14.19
C CYS A 369 3.04 11.19 13.93
N VAL A 370 3.42 10.86 12.69
CA VAL A 370 4.79 10.89 12.18
C VAL A 370 4.90 11.73 10.92
#